data_AF-A0A1G2YXT3-F1
#
_entry.id   AF-A0A1G2YXT3-F1
#
_cell.length_a   1.000
_cell.length_b   1.000
_cell.length_c   1.000
_cell.angle_alpha   90.00
_cell.angle_beta   90.00
_cell.angle_gamma   90.00
#
_symmetry.space_group_name_H-M   'P 1'
#
loop_
_entity.id
_entity.type
_entity.pdbx_description
1 polymer ?
#
loop_
_entity_poly.entity_id
_entity_poly.type
_entity_poly.pdbx_seq_one_letter_code
_entity_poly.pdbx_strand_id
1 'polypeptide(L)'
;MTMRDRTLDDTTPEALAVELRILRRIGPAGRLAMAFELSDNLRALVEAGVRHRHPDWDDRRVERDVMRLMIGDALFQEVRRSGRL
;
A
#
# COMPACT_ATOMS: atom_id res chain seq x y z
N MET A 1 4.71 -18.62 18.11
CA MET A 1 5.45 -18.04 16.99
C MET A 1 5.50 -16.53 17.16
N THR A 2 6.52 -16.02 17.84
CA THR A 2 6.70 -14.59 18.11
C THR A 2 7.12 -13.89 16.82
N MET A 3 6.47 -12.77 16.47
CA MET A 3 6.67 -11.96 15.26
C MET A 3 8.09 -11.38 15.06
N ARG A 4 9.08 -11.78 15.88
CA ARG A 4 10.44 -11.22 15.89
C ARG A 4 11.46 -11.92 14.98
N ASP A 5 11.10 -13.04 14.35
CA ASP A 5 12.09 -13.91 13.70
C ASP A 5 12.11 -13.84 12.15
N ARG A 6 11.01 -13.40 11.53
CA ARG A 6 10.83 -13.50 10.05
C ARG A 6 11.74 -12.60 9.20
N THR A 7 12.51 -11.70 9.82
CA THR A 7 13.37 -10.75 9.09
C THR A 7 14.85 -11.13 9.11
N LEU A 8 15.23 -12.17 9.87
CA LEU A 8 16.63 -12.60 9.98
C LEU A 8 17.00 -13.74 9.02
N ASP A 9 16.04 -14.43 8.41
CA ASP A 9 16.33 -15.63 7.59
C ASP A 9 16.76 -15.31 6.14
N ASP A 10 16.24 -14.25 5.51
CA ASP A 10 16.55 -13.88 4.10
C ASP A 10 17.31 -12.53 4.00
N THR A 11 17.83 -12.03 5.11
CA THR A 11 18.62 -10.79 5.13
C THR A 11 19.77 -10.94 6.10
N THR A 12 21.00 -10.99 5.59
CA THR A 12 22.17 -11.11 6.47
C THR A 12 22.34 -9.84 7.33
N PRO A 13 22.99 -9.95 8.50
CA PRO A 13 23.27 -8.79 9.35
C PRO A 13 24.02 -7.66 8.63
N GLU A 14 24.91 -8.00 7.70
CA GLU A 14 25.66 -7.04 6.89
C GLU A 14 24.75 -6.28 5.92
N ALA A 15 23.82 -6.99 5.26
CA ALA A 15 22.84 -6.39 4.36
C ALA A 15 21.91 -5.43 5.11
N LEU A 16 21.39 -5.86 6.27
CA LEU A 16 20.57 -5.01 7.14
C LEU A 16 21.35 -3.77 7.60
N ALA A 17 22.63 -3.91 7.96
CA ALA A 17 23.47 -2.77 8.35
C ALA A 17 23.67 -1.76 7.22
N VAL A 18 23.77 -2.22 5.97
CA VAL A 18 23.84 -1.36 4.77
C VAL A 18 22.52 -0.65 4.54
N GLU A 19 21.39 -1.37 4.57
CA GLU A 19 20.05 -0.80 4.40
C GLU A 19 19.78 0.31 5.42
N LEU A 20 20.01 0.04 6.71
CA LEU A 20 19.82 1.02 7.78
C LEU A 20 20.70 2.26 7.60
N ARG A 21 21.94 2.09 7.11
CA ARG A 21 22.85 3.21 6.83
C ARG A 21 22.33 4.08 5.69
N ILE A 22 21.81 3.48 4.62
CA ILE A 22 21.21 4.19 3.49
C ILE A 22 19.95 4.92 3.95
N LEU A 23 19.02 4.22 4.62
CA LEU A 23 17.78 4.81 5.12
C LEU A 23 18.03 5.99 6.07
N ARG A 24 19.09 5.96 6.89
CA ARG A 24 19.49 7.08 7.74
C ARG A 24 20.02 8.28 6.95
N ARG A 25 20.74 8.05 5.85
CA ARG A 25 21.30 9.11 4.99
C ARG A 25 20.25 9.84 4.16
N ILE A 26 19.15 9.18 3.78
CA ILE A 26 18.05 9.77 3.01
C ILE A 26 17.39 10.95 3.74
N GLY A 27 17.37 10.92 5.07
CA GLY A 27 16.76 11.96 5.90
C GLY A 27 15.21 11.97 5.84
N PRO A 28 14.55 12.81 6.65
CA PRO A 28 13.08 12.82 6.75
C PRO A 28 12.36 13.17 5.44
N ALA A 29 12.86 14.16 4.70
CA ALA A 29 12.23 14.59 3.45
C ALA A 29 12.26 13.50 2.37
N GLY A 30 13.41 12.85 2.17
CA GLY A 30 13.51 11.75 1.21
C GLY A 30 12.68 10.53 1.61
N ARG A 31 12.54 10.26 2.92
CA ARG A 31 11.63 9.21 3.40
C ARG A 31 10.17 9.53 3.11
N LEU A 32 9.77 10.79 3.26
CA LEU A 32 8.41 11.21 2.92
C LEU A 32 8.15 11.10 1.40
N ALA A 33 9.12 11.49 0.57
CA ALA A 33 9.03 11.31 -0.88
C ALA A 33 8.85 9.82 -1.26
N MET A 34 9.66 8.92 -0.70
CA MET A 34 9.49 7.47 -0.91
C MET A 34 8.12 6.97 -0.45
N ALA A 35 7.58 7.50 0.65
CA ALA A 35 6.25 7.12 1.14
C ALA A 35 5.12 7.55 0.18
N PHE A 36 5.25 8.73 -0.45
CA PHE A 36 4.30 9.17 -1.47
C PHE A 36 4.41 8.31 -2.74
N GLU A 37 5.62 8.05 -3.24
CA GLU A 37 5.83 7.16 -4.38
C GLU A 37 5.27 5.76 -4.13
N LEU A 38 5.50 5.20 -2.94
CA LEU A 38 4.93 3.92 -2.53
C LEU A 38 3.40 3.96 -2.52
N SER A 39 2.80 5.05 -2.03
CA SER A 39 1.35 5.22 -1.98
C SER A 39 0.73 5.26 -3.38
N ASP A 40 1.36 5.95 -4.32
CA ASP A 40 0.91 6.03 -5.71
C ASP A 40 1.01 4.67 -6.40
N ASN A 41 2.14 3.98 -6.23
CA ASN A 41 2.35 2.64 -6.75
C ASN A 41 1.32 1.63 -6.21
N LEU A 42 1.00 1.70 -4.92
CA LEU A 42 0.01 0.83 -4.31
C LEU A 42 -1.39 1.04 -4.90
N ARG A 43 -1.80 2.30 -5.11
CA ARG A 43 -3.09 2.62 -5.74
C ARG A 43 -3.18 2.07 -7.16
N ALA A 44 -2.14 2.28 -7.96
CA ALA A 44 -2.07 1.75 -9.33
C ALA A 44 -2.13 0.21 -9.36
N LEU A 45 -1.42 -0.46 -8.46
CA LEU A 45 -1.42 -1.92 -8.38
C LEU A 45 -2.80 -2.47 -7.98
N VAL A 46 -3.47 -1.82 -7.03
CA VAL A 46 -4.82 -2.21 -6.60
C VAL A 46 -5.81 -2.06 -7.74
N GLU A 47 -5.79 -0.93 -8.44
CA GLU A 47 -6.64 -0.68 -9.61
C GLU A 47 -6.40 -1.70 -10.72
N ALA A 48 -5.13 -1.98 -11.05
CA ALA A 48 -4.77 -3.01 -12.03
C ALA A 48 -5.28 -4.40 -11.59
N GLY A 49 -5.16 -4.73 -10.30
CA GLY A 49 -5.66 -5.98 -9.74
C GLY A 49 -7.19 -6.11 -9.80
N VAL A 50 -7.93 -5.02 -9.57
CA VAL A 50 -9.40 -4.99 -9.71
C VAL A 50 -9.80 -5.21 -11.16
N ARG A 51 -9.21 -4.46 -12.11
CA ARG A 51 -9.46 -4.64 -13.54
C ARG A 51 -9.14 -6.05 -14.03
N HIS A 52 -8.03 -6.62 -13.55
CA HIS A 52 -7.63 -7.98 -13.92
C HIS A 52 -8.66 -9.03 -13.50
N ARG A 53 -9.27 -8.89 -12.31
CA ARG A 53 -10.32 -9.81 -11.83
C ARG A 53 -11.70 -9.53 -12.42
N HIS A 54 -11.93 -8.32 -12.90
CA HIS A 54 -13.22 -7.84 -13.39
C HIS A 54 -13.07 -7.11 -14.74
N PRO A 55 -12.70 -7.84 -15.82
CA PRO A 55 -12.39 -7.23 -17.11
C PRO A 55 -13.59 -6.59 -17.81
N ASP A 56 -14.81 -6.90 -17.38
CA ASP A 56 -16.08 -6.40 -17.91
C ASP A 56 -16.64 -5.18 -17.15
N TRP A 57 -15.98 -4.75 -16.07
CA TRP A 57 -16.44 -3.62 -15.29
C TRP A 57 -16.10 -2.29 -15.94
N ASP A 58 -17.04 -1.34 -15.83
CA ASP A 58 -16.77 0.07 -16.13
C ASP A 58 -15.86 0.72 -15.09
N ASP A 59 -15.29 1.87 -15.44
CA ASP A 59 -14.35 2.58 -14.57
C ASP A 59 -14.98 2.99 -13.23
N ARG A 60 -16.29 3.27 -13.17
CA ARG A 60 -16.96 3.65 -11.92
C ARG A 60 -17.02 2.49 -10.94
N ARG A 61 -17.30 1.27 -11.43
CA ARG A 61 -17.29 0.06 -10.59
C ARG A 61 -15.89 -0.25 -10.10
N VAL A 62 -14.88 -0.07 -10.95
CA VAL A 62 -13.47 -0.23 -10.59
C VAL A 62 -13.08 0.77 -9.51
N GLU A 63 -13.31 2.07 -9.72
CA GLU A 63 -12.99 3.14 -8.77
C GLU A 63 -13.62 2.90 -7.39
N ARG A 64 -14.91 2.51 -7.37
CA ARG A 64 -15.62 2.20 -6.13
C ARG A 64 -15.00 1.03 -5.38
N ASP A 65 -14.61 -0.04 -6.08
CA ASP A 65 -14.01 -1.21 -5.43
C ASP A 65 -12.58 -0.94 -4.97
N VAL A 66 -11.79 -0.19 -5.75
CA VAL A 66 -10.48 0.32 -5.33
C VAL A 66 -10.62 1.12 -4.04
N MET A 67 -11.59 2.05 -3.97
CA MET A 67 -11.82 2.84 -2.76
C MET A 67 -12.19 1.97 -1.56
N ARG A 68 -13.09 1.01 -1.75
CA ARG A 68 -13.46 0.03 -0.70
C ARG A 68 -12.26 -0.74 -0.18
N LEU A 69 -11.38 -1.20 -1.07
CA LEU A 69 -10.15 -1.92 -0.70
C LEU A 69 -9.15 -1.01 0.05
N MET A 70 -9.08 0.28 -0.30
CA MET A 70 -8.13 1.21 0.30
C MET A 70 -8.50 1.67 1.71
N ILE A 71 -9.78 1.87 1.98
CA ILE A 71 -10.24 2.36 3.30
C ILE A 71 -10.84 1.25 4.18
N GLY A 72 -11.04 0.06 3.61
CA GLY A 72 -11.66 -1.09 4.26
C GLY A 72 -13.18 -1.00 4.29
N ASP A 73 -13.84 -2.15 4.44
CA ASP A 73 -15.29 -2.27 4.33
C ASP A 73 -16.04 -1.42 5.37
N ALA A 74 -15.55 -1.36 6.61
CA ALA A 74 -16.22 -0.61 7.68
C ALA A 74 -16.34 0.89 7.34
N LEU A 75 -15.20 1.52 6.99
CA LEU A 75 -15.17 2.94 6.66
C LEU A 75 -15.87 3.21 5.32
N PHE A 76 -15.73 2.32 4.34
CA PHE A 76 -16.45 2.44 3.07
C PHE A 76 -17.97 2.46 3.26
N GLN A 77 -18.51 1.59 4.11
CA GLN A 77 -19.94 1.60 4.42
C GLN A 77 -20.38 2.83 5.19
N GLU A 78 -19.55 3.35 6.09
CA GLU A 78 -19.82 4.61 6.80
C GLU A 78 -19.90 5.80 5.82
N VAL A 79 -18.90 5.95 4.95
CA VAL A 79 -18.87 7.05 3.97
C VAL A 79 -20.05 6.94 3.00
N ARG A 80 -20.36 5.73 2.51
CA ARG A 80 -21.55 5.49 1.67
C ARG A 80 -22.86 5.84 2.37
N ARG A 81 -23.02 5.49 3.65
CA ARG A 81 -24.21 5.85 4.45
C ARG A 81 -24.34 7.36 4.65
N SER A 82 -23.21 8.06 4.75
CA SER A 82 -23.19 9.52 4.89
C SER A 82 -23.53 10.30 3.61
N GLY A 83 -23.73 9.61 2.47
CA GLY A 83 -24.02 10.23 1.16
C GLY A 83 -22.84 10.96 0.52
N ARG A 84 -21.61 10.71 1.02
CA ARG A 84 -20.37 11.26 0.46
C ARG A 84 -19.79 10.38 -0.68
N LEU A 85 -20.48 9.30 -1.03
CA LEU A 85 -20.19 8.36 -2.12
C LEU A 85 -21.49 7.91 -2.80
#